data_AF-A0A2E2V0Z7-F1
#
_entry.id   AF-A0A2E2V0Z7-F1
#
_cell.length_a   1.000
_cell.length_b   1.000
_cell.length_c   1.000
_cell.angle_alpha   90.00
_cell.angle_beta   90.00
_cell.angle_gamma   90.00
#
_symmetry.space_group_name_H-M   'P 1'
#
loop_
_entity.id
_entity.type
_entity.pdbx_description
1 polymer ?
#
loop_
_entity_poly.entity_id
_entity_poly.type
_entity_poly.pdbx_seq_one_letter_code
_entity_poly.pdbx_strand_id
1 'polypeptide(L)'
;MIRFRNLINYLSWFILVIPISILAHEGQEERIQFWKDYYHPKLEVVREDIPDIKVNLKKIGPFFQLHTQVENFKITPDQDQKNNNTWTGYGKLFINGVYTSRIYGEYFFIREMPVGNNEIKVILSSNMDVDIAYEGKLISDSILFQFPEYTFSEARSKAYNLSIQCEFSDEGLLDREKLQKVGMQIFESSKYLQCRHDSQKYTLDDFMPEMSKFQLASHIIHLDILMERVKVWQDFENSRISLSEARSKSRALEEGLQDRVKKKFNELKASN
;
A
#
# COMPACT_ATOMS: atom_id res chain seq x y z
N MET A 1 79.75 14.71 49.09
CA MET A 1 79.77 16.18 49.23
C MET A 1 78.43 16.71 48.75
N ILE A 2 77.75 17.45 49.60
CA ILE A 2 76.37 17.97 49.45
C ILE A 2 76.31 19.06 48.36
N ARG A 3 75.25 19.07 47.54
CA ARG A 3 74.41 20.25 47.12
C ARG A 3 73.67 19.93 45.79
N PHE A 4 72.36 19.71 45.80
CA PHE A 4 71.25 20.70 45.73
C PHE A 4 71.15 21.48 44.41
N ARG A 5 70.12 21.19 43.60
CA ARG A 5 68.98 22.06 43.17
C ARG A 5 68.35 21.50 41.88
N ASN A 6 67.08 21.08 41.91
CA ASN A 6 65.87 21.87 41.59
C ASN A 6 65.72 22.05 40.06
N LEU A 7 64.58 21.94 39.39
CA LEU A 7 63.16 21.93 39.73
C LEU A 7 62.40 21.69 38.39
N ILE A 8 61.07 21.52 38.43
CA ILE A 8 60.07 21.75 37.35
C ILE A 8 59.44 20.47 36.75
N ASN A 9 58.39 20.06 37.47
CA ASN A 9 56.99 19.93 37.05
C ASN A 9 56.56 18.92 35.97
N TYR A 10 55.83 17.92 36.49
CA TYR A 10 54.60 17.35 35.94
C TYR A 10 53.81 18.34 35.06
N LEU A 11 53.56 17.96 33.80
CA LEU A 11 52.38 18.40 33.08
C LEU A 11 51.67 17.19 32.48
N SER A 12 50.44 17.00 32.94
CA SER A 12 49.50 15.98 32.53
C SER A 12 49.25 16.02 31.03
N TRP A 13 49.33 14.86 30.39
CA TRP A 13 48.98 14.65 28.99
C TRP A 13 47.46 14.61 28.85
N PHE A 14 46.81 15.77 28.72
CA PHE A 14 45.43 15.84 28.22
C PHE A 14 45.48 15.90 26.70
N ILE A 15 45.41 14.72 26.06
CA ILE A 15 45.09 14.64 24.63
C ILE A 15 43.60 14.96 24.51
N LEU A 16 43.32 16.18 24.05
CA LEU A 16 41.98 16.63 23.69
C LEU A 16 41.60 15.92 22.39
N VAL A 17 40.97 14.75 22.50
CA VAL A 17 40.35 14.06 21.37
C VAL A 17 39.12 14.87 20.98
N ILE A 18 39.29 15.79 20.03
CA ILE A 18 38.18 16.42 19.34
C ILE A 18 37.48 15.30 18.55
N PRO A 19 36.17 15.04 18.75
CA PRO A 19 35.46 14.08 17.92
C PRO A 19 35.28 14.69 16.53
N ILE A 20 36.15 14.31 15.58
CA ILE A 20 35.89 14.52 14.16
C ILE A 20 34.84 13.48 13.76
N SER A 21 33.58 13.76 14.10
CA SER A 21 32.47 12.85 13.79
C SER A 21 31.26 13.60 13.23
N ILE A 22 31.45 14.61 12.36
CA ILE A 22 30.31 15.28 11.71
C ILE A 22 30.50 15.55 10.18
N LEU A 23 31.63 15.23 9.55
CA LEU A 23 31.85 15.58 8.11
C LEU A 23 31.99 14.39 7.14
N ALA A 24 31.62 13.17 7.54
CA ALA A 24 31.81 11.98 6.71
C ALA A 24 30.58 11.54 5.90
N HIS A 25 29.37 12.04 6.20
CA HIS A 25 28.15 11.62 5.51
C HIS A 25 27.76 12.49 4.30
N GLU A 26 28.13 13.78 4.28
CA GLU A 26 27.76 14.72 3.21
C GLU A 26 28.44 14.37 1.86
N GLY A 27 29.72 13.98 1.90
CA GLY A 27 30.49 13.65 0.68
C GLY A 27 30.18 12.30 0.02
N GLN A 28 29.46 11.38 0.68
CA GLN A 28 29.04 10.12 0.05
C GLN A 28 27.77 10.32 -0.79
N GLU A 29 26.78 11.05 -0.28
CA GLU A 29 25.55 11.33 -1.02
C GLU A 29 25.80 12.20 -2.24
N GLU A 30 26.59 13.28 -2.10
CA GLU A 30 26.97 14.13 -3.23
C GLU A 30 27.75 13.38 -4.31
N ARG A 31 28.66 12.48 -3.92
CA ARG A 31 29.38 11.63 -4.88
C ARG A 31 28.45 10.63 -5.56
N ILE A 32 27.54 10.00 -4.82
CA ILE A 32 26.55 9.06 -5.39
C ILE A 32 25.63 9.82 -6.35
N GLN A 33 25.20 11.02 -6.00
CA GLN A 33 24.39 11.88 -6.84
C GLN A 33 25.15 12.31 -8.10
N PHE A 34 26.40 12.73 -7.97
CA PHE A 34 27.28 13.05 -9.09
C PHE A 34 27.42 11.88 -10.07
N TRP A 35 27.68 10.67 -9.58
CA TRP A 35 27.79 9.49 -10.47
C TRP A 35 26.44 9.13 -11.09
N LYS A 36 25.32 9.27 -10.36
CA LYS A 36 23.98 9.07 -10.92
C LYS A 36 23.69 10.04 -12.07
N ASP A 37 24.00 11.32 -11.88
CA ASP A 37 23.80 12.36 -12.89
C ASP A 37 24.80 12.24 -14.05
N TYR A 38 26.03 11.79 -13.78
CA TYR A 38 27.07 11.56 -14.78
C TYR A 38 26.74 10.37 -15.70
N TYR A 39 26.22 9.27 -15.14
CA TYR A 39 25.84 8.08 -15.92
C TYR A 39 24.43 8.19 -16.53
N HIS A 40 23.60 9.14 -16.07
CA HIS A 40 22.29 9.45 -16.66
C HIS A 40 22.18 10.95 -16.98
N PRO A 41 22.93 11.44 -17.97
CA PRO A 41 22.90 12.85 -18.33
C PRO A 41 21.49 13.22 -18.78
N LYS A 42 20.97 14.35 -18.30
CA LYS A 42 19.68 14.91 -18.74
C LYS A 42 19.86 15.63 -20.08
N LEU A 43 18.79 15.66 -20.86
CA LEU A 43 18.75 16.45 -22.09
C LEU A 43 18.14 17.82 -21.81
N GLU A 44 19.00 18.83 -21.78
CA GLU A 44 18.60 20.20 -21.43
C GLU A 44 17.86 20.89 -22.59
N VAL A 45 16.73 21.52 -22.28
CA VAL A 45 15.95 22.33 -23.20
C VAL A 45 16.65 23.68 -23.41
N VAL A 46 17.02 23.97 -24.65
CA VAL A 46 17.70 25.23 -25.05
C VAL A 46 16.84 26.13 -25.93
N ARG A 47 15.57 25.77 -26.14
CA ARG A 47 14.61 26.48 -27.00
C ARG A 47 13.60 27.28 -26.17
N GLU A 48 12.96 28.26 -26.79
CA GLU A 48 11.91 29.07 -26.16
C GLU A 48 10.64 28.25 -25.85
N ASP A 49 10.23 27.35 -26.75
CA ASP A 49 9.08 26.48 -26.50
C ASP A 49 9.48 25.32 -25.56
N ILE A 50 9.38 25.58 -24.27
CA ILE A 50 9.71 24.61 -23.22
C ILE A 50 8.63 23.52 -23.18
N PRO A 51 8.99 22.23 -23.28
CA PRO A 51 8.07 21.12 -23.05
C PRO A 51 7.43 21.20 -21.67
N ASP A 52 6.14 20.91 -21.60
CA ASP A 52 5.42 20.75 -20.33
C ASP A 52 4.57 19.48 -20.35
N ILE A 53 4.27 18.96 -19.16
CA ILE A 53 3.43 17.80 -18.98
C ILE A 53 2.50 18.00 -17.80
N LYS A 54 1.23 17.61 -17.96
CA LYS A 54 0.26 17.52 -16.87
C LYS A 54 -0.37 16.14 -16.85
N VAL A 55 -0.54 15.59 -15.66
CA VAL A 55 -1.16 14.28 -15.47
C VAL A 55 -2.35 14.34 -14.53
N ASN A 56 -3.41 13.61 -14.89
CA ASN A 56 -4.61 13.47 -14.08
C ASN A 56 -4.97 11.99 -13.99
N LEU A 57 -5.46 11.53 -12.83
CA LEU A 57 -5.97 10.17 -12.66
C LEU A 57 -7.49 10.18 -12.60
N LYS A 58 -8.11 9.34 -13.42
CA LYS A 58 -9.54 9.09 -13.39
C LYS A 58 -9.79 7.63 -13.08
N LYS A 59 -10.62 7.36 -12.06
CA LYS A 59 -11.12 6.02 -11.78
C LYS A 59 -12.24 5.66 -12.75
N ILE A 60 -12.15 4.48 -13.36
CA ILE A 60 -13.14 3.94 -14.31
C ILE A 60 -13.45 2.50 -13.89
N GLY A 61 -14.53 2.33 -13.11
CA GLY A 61 -14.88 1.02 -12.53
C GLY A 61 -13.78 0.52 -11.58
N PRO A 62 -13.24 -0.70 -11.78
CA PRO A 62 -12.15 -1.23 -10.96
C PRO A 62 -10.76 -0.76 -11.40
N PHE A 63 -10.65 0.05 -12.47
CA PHE A 63 -9.37 0.43 -13.07
C PHE A 63 -9.11 1.93 -12.99
N PHE A 64 -7.88 2.33 -13.31
CA PHE A 64 -7.48 3.73 -13.34
C PHE A 64 -6.97 4.11 -14.72
N GLN A 65 -7.42 5.25 -15.21
CA GLN A 65 -6.95 5.86 -16.43
C GLN A 65 -6.13 7.10 -16.09
N LEU A 66 -4.85 7.04 -16.43
CA LEU A 66 -3.95 8.18 -16.40
C LEU A 66 -4.14 8.97 -17.70
N HIS A 67 -4.53 10.23 -17.56
CA HIS A 67 -4.60 11.19 -18.64
C HIS A 67 -3.32 12.01 -18.63
N THR A 68 -2.58 12.02 -19.75
CA THR A 68 -1.31 12.72 -19.91
C THR A 68 -1.46 13.76 -21.01
N GLN A 69 -1.32 15.03 -20.64
CA GLN A 69 -1.39 16.17 -21.53
C GLN A 69 0.02 16.73 -21.67
N VAL A 70 0.48 16.93 -22.91
CA VAL A 70 1.81 17.47 -23.20
C VAL A 70 1.69 18.74 -24.02
N GLU A 71 2.53 19.72 -23.72
CA GLU A 71 2.67 20.96 -24.49
C GLU A 71 4.11 21.08 -25.01
N ASN A 72 4.28 21.69 -26.20
CA ASN A 72 5.59 21.87 -26.86
C ASN A 72 6.41 20.58 -27.04
N PHE A 73 5.75 19.41 -26.99
CA PHE A 73 6.35 18.10 -27.09
C PHE A 73 5.45 17.17 -27.89
N LYS A 74 6.06 16.34 -28.74
CA LYS A 74 5.34 15.35 -29.56
C LYS A 74 5.72 13.93 -29.14
N ILE A 75 4.73 13.15 -28.73
CA ILE A 75 4.92 11.74 -28.46
C ILE A 75 5.08 10.97 -29.79
N THR A 76 6.15 10.20 -29.93
CA THR A 76 6.57 9.56 -31.21
C THR A 76 6.96 8.09 -31.03
N PRO A 77 6.01 7.16 -30.83
CA PRO A 77 6.31 5.73 -30.64
C PRO A 77 7.08 5.10 -31.82
N ASP A 78 6.86 5.58 -33.03
CA ASP A 78 7.50 5.12 -34.27
C ASP A 78 8.99 5.51 -34.38
N GLN A 79 9.45 6.42 -33.52
CA GLN A 79 10.80 6.96 -33.51
C GLN A 79 11.68 6.40 -32.38
N ASP A 80 11.21 5.35 -31.67
CA ASP A 80 11.96 4.73 -30.59
C ASP A 80 13.40 4.39 -31.02
N GLN A 81 14.37 4.79 -30.19
CA GLN A 81 15.82 4.64 -30.39
C GLN A 81 16.43 5.42 -31.56
N LYS A 82 15.75 6.41 -32.14
CA LYS A 82 16.26 7.14 -33.32
C LYS A 82 16.68 8.59 -33.05
N ASN A 83 15.99 9.30 -32.16
CA ASN A 83 16.14 10.76 -32.02
C ASN A 83 16.43 11.18 -30.58
N ASN A 84 17.55 11.88 -30.35
CA ASN A 84 17.88 12.47 -29.05
C ASN A 84 17.64 13.99 -29.07
N ASN A 85 16.38 14.39 -28.95
CA ASN A 85 15.99 15.81 -28.90
C ASN A 85 14.95 16.04 -27.80
N THR A 86 14.70 17.31 -27.47
CA THR A 86 13.84 17.70 -26.34
C THR A 86 12.38 17.90 -26.70
N TRP A 87 12.00 17.77 -27.98
CA TRP A 87 10.63 18.05 -28.45
C TRP A 87 9.92 16.81 -29.01
N THR A 88 10.58 15.65 -29.03
CA THR A 88 9.97 14.36 -29.39
C THR A 88 10.43 13.23 -28.47
N GLY A 89 9.54 12.28 -28.20
CA GLY A 89 9.85 11.14 -27.34
C GLY A 89 8.62 10.48 -26.72
N TYR A 90 8.69 10.17 -25.42
CA TYR A 90 7.62 9.53 -24.66
C TYR A 90 7.65 9.94 -23.18
N GLY A 91 6.58 9.62 -22.44
CA GLY A 91 6.58 9.72 -20.97
C GLY A 91 7.07 8.43 -20.32
N LYS A 92 7.89 8.51 -19.29
CA LYS A 92 8.21 7.40 -18.38
C LYS A 92 7.29 7.46 -17.17
N LEU A 93 6.48 6.43 -16.96
CA LEU A 93 5.61 6.29 -15.80
C LEU A 93 6.36 5.62 -14.65
N PHE A 94 6.29 6.25 -13.48
CA PHE A 94 6.75 5.71 -12.21
C PHE A 94 5.58 5.67 -11.22
N ILE A 95 5.50 4.58 -10.44
CA ILE A 95 4.58 4.47 -9.30
C ILE A 95 5.45 4.22 -8.06
N ASN A 96 5.36 5.08 -7.06
CA ASN A 96 6.17 5.04 -5.83
C ASN A 96 7.68 4.94 -6.12
N GLY A 97 8.16 5.70 -7.12
CA GLY A 97 9.54 5.71 -7.56
C GLY A 97 9.99 4.49 -8.37
N VAL A 98 9.13 3.48 -8.57
CA VAL A 98 9.42 2.30 -9.40
C VAL A 98 8.98 2.55 -10.82
N TYR A 99 9.87 2.34 -11.79
CA TYR A 99 9.52 2.43 -13.22
C TYR A 99 8.48 1.36 -13.59
N THR A 100 7.38 1.80 -14.21
CA THR A 100 6.25 0.93 -14.55
C THR A 100 6.17 0.69 -16.06
N SER A 101 6.17 1.75 -16.87
CA SER A 101 5.98 1.65 -18.32
C SER A 101 6.35 2.96 -19.05
N ARG A 102 6.46 2.89 -20.37
CA ARG A 102 6.41 4.07 -21.25
C ARG A 102 4.95 4.46 -21.54
N ILE A 103 4.72 5.74 -21.76
CA ILE A 103 3.45 6.36 -22.15
C ILE A 103 3.61 6.91 -23.57
N TYR A 104 2.94 6.27 -24.53
CA TYR A 104 2.95 6.65 -25.94
C TYR A 104 1.63 7.29 -26.42
N GLY A 105 0.71 7.59 -25.50
CA GLY A 105 -0.58 8.18 -25.84
C GLY A 105 -1.13 9.03 -24.71
N GLU A 106 -2.20 9.77 -25.02
CA GLU A 106 -2.86 10.67 -24.09
C GLU A 106 -3.51 9.91 -22.91
N TYR A 107 -3.97 8.68 -23.12
CA TYR A 107 -4.57 7.86 -22.08
C TYR A 107 -3.78 6.58 -21.86
N PHE A 108 -3.43 6.31 -20.61
CA PHE A 108 -2.77 5.08 -20.19
C PHE A 108 -3.59 4.38 -19.11
N PHE A 109 -3.70 3.05 -19.18
CA PHE A 109 -4.51 2.29 -18.25
C PHE A 109 -3.64 1.61 -17.20
N ILE A 110 -3.86 1.97 -15.93
CA ILE A 110 -3.21 1.35 -14.78
C ILE A 110 -4.16 0.28 -14.26
N ARG A 111 -3.74 -0.98 -14.44
CA ARG A 111 -4.55 -2.16 -14.09
C ARG A 111 -4.66 -2.36 -12.58
N GLU A 112 -3.56 -2.17 -11.87
CA GLU A 112 -3.44 -2.42 -10.44
C GLU A 112 -2.79 -1.20 -9.79
N MET A 113 -3.46 -0.65 -8.78
CA MET A 113 -2.93 0.42 -7.94
C MET A 113 -2.47 -0.19 -6.62
N PRO A 114 -1.23 0.05 -6.17
CA PRO A 114 -0.81 -0.43 -4.87
C PRO A 114 -1.69 0.16 -3.76
N VAL A 115 -1.91 -0.60 -2.69
CA VAL A 115 -2.64 -0.10 -1.52
C VAL A 115 -1.76 0.89 -0.74
N GLY A 116 -2.37 1.94 -0.20
CA GLY A 116 -1.74 3.03 0.53
C GLY A 116 -1.71 4.34 -0.27
N ASN A 117 -0.85 5.25 0.18
CA ASN A 117 -0.59 6.50 -0.52
C ASN A 117 0.38 6.24 -1.67
N ASN A 118 -0.05 6.52 -2.89
CA ASN A 118 0.75 6.32 -4.08
C ASN A 118 1.16 7.65 -4.71
N GLU A 119 2.44 7.77 -5.06
CA GLU A 119 2.92 8.79 -5.98
C GLU A 119 2.91 8.21 -7.39
N ILE A 120 2.18 8.84 -8.30
CA ILE A 120 2.18 8.51 -9.72
C ILE A 120 2.87 9.66 -10.44
N LYS A 121 4.03 9.38 -11.02
CA LYS A 121 4.89 10.39 -11.66
C LYS A 121 5.14 10.05 -13.11
N VAL A 122 5.07 11.06 -13.97
CA VAL A 122 5.46 10.93 -15.38
C VAL A 122 6.57 11.91 -15.70
N ILE A 123 7.64 11.43 -16.32
CA ILE A 123 8.80 12.23 -16.74
C ILE A 123 8.87 12.18 -18.27
N LEU A 124 9.04 13.32 -18.94
CA LEU A 124 9.30 13.33 -20.39
C LEU A 124 10.73 12.88 -20.69
N SER A 125 10.87 11.99 -21.67
CA SER A 125 12.16 11.47 -22.12
C SER A 125 12.23 11.50 -23.64
N SER A 126 13.44 11.68 -24.17
CA SER A 126 13.72 11.61 -25.61
C SER A 126 13.52 10.20 -26.15
N ASN A 127 13.48 10.03 -27.47
CA ASN A 127 13.41 8.70 -28.07
C ASN A 127 14.68 7.85 -27.83
N MET A 128 15.75 8.42 -27.24
CA MET A 128 16.94 7.68 -26.82
C MET A 128 16.97 7.39 -25.31
N ASP A 129 15.80 7.40 -24.66
CA ASP A 129 15.63 7.08 -23.23
C ASP A 129 16.30 8.07 -22.28
N VAL A 130 16.57 9.30 -22.74
CA VAL A 130 17.21 10.36 -21.96
C VAL A 130 16.17 11.30 -21.37
N ASP A 131 16.19 11.54 -20.06
CA ASP A 131 15.21 12.41 -19.39
C ASP A 131 15.43 13.88 -19.76
N ILE A 132 14.34 14.58 -20.05
CA ILE A 132 14.36 15.97 -20.50
C ILE A 132 14.30 16.90 -19.28
N ALA A 133 15.11 17.95 -19.31
CA ALA A 133 15.19 18.93 -18.22
C ALA A 133 15.22 20.37 -18.73
N TYR A 134 14.77 21.29 -17.89
CA TYR A 134 14.89 22.72 -18.09
C TYR A 134 15.36 23.37 -16.78
N GLU A 135 16.42 24.17 -16.87
CA GLU A 135 17.16 24.73 -15.74
C GLU A 135 17.57 23.64 -14.73
N GLY A 136 17.99 22.48 -15.24
CA GLY A 136 18.39 21.30 -14.45
C GLY A 136 17.24 20.54 -13.77
N LYS A 137 16.00 21.03 -13.85
CA LYS A 137 14.80 20.36 -13.32
C LYS A 137 14.16 19.49 -14.40
N LEU A 138 13.78 18.28 -14.02
CA LEU A 138 13.11 17.36 -14.94
C LEU A 138 11.75 17.92 -15.36
N ILE A 139 11.42 17.77 -16.65
CA ILE A 139 10.06 18.01 -17.13
C ILE A 139 9.21 16.81 -16.73
N SER A 140 8.46 16.97 -15.64
CA SER A 140 7.67 15.90 -15.04
C SER A 140 6.49 16.46 -14.27
N ASP A 141 5.45 15.65 -14.12
CA ASP A 141 4.33 15.92 -13.23
C ASP A 141 4.03 14.70 -12.35
N SER A 142 3.45 14.94 -11.18
CA SER A 142 3.18 13.92 -10.17
C SER A 142 1.86 14.18 -9.45
N ILE A 143 1.13 13.10 -9.18
CA ILE A 143 -0.10 13.13 -8.39
C ILE A 143 0.02 12.16 -7.21
N LEU A 144 -0.57 12.55 -6.09
CA LEU A 144 -0.73 11.70 -4.92
C LEU A 144 -2.13 11.10 -4.92
N PHE A 145 -2.21 9.77 -4.82
CA PHE A 145 -3.47 9.04 -4.81
C PHE A 145 -3.49 7.95 -3.73
N GLN A 146 -4.42 8.06 -2.79
CA GLN A 146 -4.65 7.04 -1.77
C GLN A 146 -5.57 5.95 -2.33
N PHE A 147 -5.09 4.71 -2.35
CA PHE A 147 -5.88 3.54 -2.73
C PHE A 147 -5.97 2.53 -1.59
N PRO A 148 -7.17 2.00 -1.26
CA PRO A 148 -8.46 2.52 -1.72
C PRO A 148 -8.70 3.93 -1.16
N GLU A 149 -9.65 4.65 -1.73
CA GLU A 149 -9.90 6.09 -1.44
C GLU A 149 -10.30 6.39 0.02
N TYR A 150 -10.47 5.37 0.85
CA TYR A 150 -10.84 5.47 2.24
C TYR A 150 -9.71 4.95 3.14
N THR A 151 -9.58 5.52 4.32
CA THR A 151 -8.63 5.11 5.37
C THR A 151 -8.99 3.75 5.98
N PHE A 152 -8.07 3.14 6.72
CA PHE A 152 -8.37 1.91 7.49
C PHE A 152 -9.58 2.06 8.42
N SER A 153 -9.72 3.21 9.10
CA SER A 153 -10.86 3.48 9.99
C SER A 153 -12.18 3.49 9.23
N GLU A 154 -12.20 4.09 8.05
CA GLU A 154 -13.36 4.12 7.17
C GLU A 154 -13.62 2.75 6.53
N ALA A 155 -12.57 1.99 6.18
CA ALA A 155 -12.68 0.61 5.72
C ALA A 155 -13.39 -0.25 6.77
N ARG A 156 -13.02 -0.12 8.04
CA ARG A 156 -13.65 -0.83 9.15
C ARG A 156 -15.11 -0.42 9.33
N SER A 157 -15.42 0.87 9.22
CA SER A 157 -16.80 1.38 9.25
C SER A 157 -17.64 0.81 8.11
N LYS A 158 -17.08 0.80 6.89
CA LYS A 158 -17.71 0.24 5.69
C LYS A 158 -17.94 -1.27 5.82
N ALA A 159 -16.94 -2.02 6.28
CA ALA A 159 -17.06 -3.46 6.53
C ALA A 159 -18.19 -3.77 7.53
N TYR A 160 -18.28 -2.97 8.60
CA TYR A 160 -19.36 -3.10 9.59
C TYR A 160 -20.73 -2.81 8.97
N ASN A 161 -20.86 -1.73 8.20
CA ASN A 161 -22.10 -1.40 7.50
C ASN A 161 -22.54 -2.49 6.50
N LEU A 162 -21.60 -3.02 5.70
CA LEU A 162 -21.88 -4.13 4.78
C LEU A 162 -22.32 -5.39 5.54
N SER A 163 -21.70 -5.69 6.68
CA SER A 163 -22.10 -6.84 7.51
C SER A 163 -23.51 -6.70 8.09
N ILE A 164 -23.97 -5.47 8.36
CA ILE A 164 -25.36 -5.18 8.76
C ILE A 164 -26.30 -5.44 7.58
N GLN A 165 -25.93 -5.02 6.36
CA GLN A 165 -26.74 -5.24 5.18
C GLN A 165 -26.99 -6.73 4.87
N CYS A 166 -26.12 -7.64 5.31
CA CYS A 166 -26.37 -9.08 5.23
C CYS A 166 -27.67 -9.52 5.93
N GLU A 167 -28.13 -8.78 6.96
CA GLU A 167 -29.39 -9.06 7.66
C GLU A 167 -30.55 -8.19 7.16
N PHE A 168 -30.28 -6.91 6.88
CA PHE A 168 -31.33 -5.90 6.68
C PHE A 168 -31.57 -5.51 5.22
N SER A 169 -30.84 -6.09 4.27
CA SER A 169 -31.19 -6.01 2.85
C SER A 169 -32.52 -6.73 2.56
N ASP A 170 -33.17 -6.42 1.45
CA ASP A 170 -34.41 -7.10 1.03
C ASP A 170 -34.23 -8.62 0.99
N GLU A 171 -33.08 -9.08 0.49
CA GLU A 171 -32.72 -10.51 0.47
C GLU A 171 -32.53 -11.06 1.90
N GLY A 172 -31.83 -10.34 2.78
CA GLY A 172 -31.64 -10.72 4.17
C GLY A 172 -32.96 -10.81 4.96
N LEU A 173 -33.88 -9.87 4.73
CA LEU A 173 -35.21 -9.87 5.32
C LEU A 173 -36.02 -11.09 4.86
N LEU A 174 -36.01 -11.39 3.57
CA LEU A 174 -36.68 -12.56 2.99
C LEU A 174 -36.09 -13.87 3.53
N ASP A 175 -34.77 -13.99 3.63
CA ASP A 175 -34.12 -15.18 4.16
C ASP A 175 -34.40 -15.37 5.65
N ARG A 176 -34.45 -14.27 6.42
CA ARG A 176 -34.88 -14.30 7.82
C ARG A 176 -36.29 -14.85 7.98
N GLU A 177 -37.24 -14.38 7.17
CA GLU A 177 -38.62 -14.88 7.19
C GLU A 177 -38.71 -16.37 6.84
N LYS A 178 -37.92 -16.85 5.87
CA LYS A 178 -37.87 -18.28 5.52
C LYS A 178 -37.34 -19.12 6.68
N LEU A 179 -36.26 -18.69 7.32
CA LEU A 179 -35.65 -19.39 8.46
C LEU A 179 -36.59 -19.41 9.68
N GLN A 180 -37.28 -18.30 9.95
CA GLN A 180 -38.22 -18.22 11.07
C GLN A 180 -39.38 -19.21 10.92
N LYS A 181 -39.85 -19.47 9.69
CA LYS A 181 -40.91 -20.48 9.44
C LYS A 181 -40.51 -21.90 9.85
N VAL A 182 -39.22 -22.20 9.91
CA VAL A 182 -38.68 -23.49 10.37
C VAL A 182 -38.04 -23.40 11.77
N GLY A 183 -38.31 -22.33 12.52
CA GLY A 183 -37.81 -22.15 13.89
C GLY A 183 -36.32 -21.86 13.97
N MET A 184 -35.74 -21.27 12.92
CA MET A 184 -34.33 -20.90 12.83
C MET A 184 -34.13 -19.38 12.85
N GLN A 185 -32.93 -18.95 13.27
CA GLN A 185 -32.51 -17.56 13.28
C GLN A 185 -31.59 -17.25 12.09
N ILE A 186 -31.41 -15.96 11.73
CA ILE A 186 -30.61 -15.58 10.55
C ILE A 186 -29.14 -16.01 10.67
N PHE A 187 -28.57 -15.99 11.88
CA PHE A 187 -27.21 -16.47 12.13
C PHE A 187 -27.07 -18.00 12.12
N GLU A 188 -28.17 -18.71 11.89
CA GLU A 188 -28.25 -20.15 11.68
C GLU A 188 -28.29 -20.51 10.18
N SER A 189 -27.79 -19.62 9.34
CA SER A 189 -27.67 -19.81 7.89
C SER A 189 -26.21 -19.67 7.45
N SER A 190 -25.76 -20.62 6.65
CA SER A 190 -24.41 -20.55 6.06
C SER A 190 -24.27 -19.33 5.16
N LYS A 191 -25.31 -19.00 4.39
CA LYS A 191 -25.34 -17.85 3.47
C LYS A 191 -25.15 -16.52 4.20
N TYR A 192 -25.87 -16.31 5.30
CA TYR A 192 -25.72 -15.10 6.11
C TYR A 192 -24.31 -14.97 6.69
N LEU A 193 -23.79 -16.05 7.27
CA LEU A 193 -22.44 -16.05 7.86
C LEU A 193 -21.35 -15.83 6.80
N GLN A 194 -21.52 -16.40 5.61
CA GLN A 194 -20.64 -16.18 4.47
C GLN A 194 -20.65 -14.71 4.05
N CYS A 195 -21.82 -14.08 3.93
CA CYS A 195 -21.94 -12.64 3.63
C CYS A 195 -21.19 -11.79 4.66
N ARG A 196 -21.31 -12.10 5.96
CA ARG A 196 -20.61 -11.37 7.04
C ARG A 196 -19.11 -11.57 7.03
N HIS A 197 -18.66 -12.78 6.70
CA HIS A 197 -17.25 -13.10 6.49
C HIS A 197 -16.70 -12.28 5.32
N ASP A 198 -17.36 -12.35 4.17
CA ASP A 198 -16.92 -11.72 2.92
C ASP A 198 -16.91 -10.20 3.01
N SER A 199 -17.92 -9.61 3.67
CA SER A 199 -17.96 -8.17 3.96
C SER A 199 -16.70 -7.69 4.70
N GLN A 200 -16.22 -8.47 5.66
CA GLN A 200 -15.02 -8.14 6.43
C GLN A 200 -13.75 -8.43 5.64
N LYS A 201 -13.65 -9.62 5.04
CA LYS A 201 -12.48 -10.07 4.29
C LYS A 201 -12.16 -9.12 3.13
N TYR A 202 -13.11 -8.92 2.23
CA TYR A 202 -12.87 -8.13 1.01
C TYR A 202 -12.70 -6.63 1.27
N THR A 203 -13.09 -6.14 2.45
CA THR A 203 -12.91 -4.72 2.80
C THR A 203 -11.62 -4.46 3.56
N LEU A 204 -11.12 -5.44 4.33
CA LEU A 204 -10.02 -5.25 5.29
C LEU A 204 -8.72 -5.98 4.93
N ASP A 205 -8.74 -6.97 4.03
CA ASP A 205 -7.53 -7.72 3.64
C ASP A 205 -6.41 -6.78 3.13
N ASP A 206 -6.78 -5.80 2.31
CA ASP A 206 -5.86 -4.80 1.77
C ASP A 206 -5.19 -3.94 2.86
N PHE A 207 -5.86 -3.80 4.01
CA PHE A 207 -5.39 -3.01 5.15
C PHE A 207 -4.69 -3.84 6.23
N MET A 208 -4.54 -5.15 6.04
CA MET A 208 -3.81 -5.99 6.99
C MET A 208 -2.38 -5.49 7.29
N PRO A 209 -1.61 -4.91 6.33
CA PRO A 209 -0.29 -4.33 6.62
C PRO A 209 -0.33 -3.12 7.57
N GLU A 210 -1.45 -2.39 7.63
CA GLU A 210 -1.64 -1.23 8.52
C GLU A 210 -2.10 -1.65 9.93
N MET A 211 -2.54 -2.90 10.10
CA MET A 211 -3.00 -3.41 11.39
C MET A 211 -1.82 -3.69 12.34
N SER A 212 -1.98 -3.32 13.61
CA SER A 212 -1.08 -3.81 14.66
C SER A 212 -1.13 -5.34 14.76
N LYS A 213 -0.06 -5.96 15.28
CA LYS A 213 0.02 -7.42 15.49
C LYS A 213 -1.22 -8.00 16.21
N PHE A 214 -1.77 -7.27 17.18
CA PHE A 214 -2.96 -7.68 17.92
C PHE A 214 -4.26 -7.51 17.12
N GLN A 215 -4.41 -6.41 16.37
CA GLN A 215 -5.55 -6.21 15.48
C GLN A 215 -5.60 -7.28 14.40
N LEU A 216 -4.47 -7.54 13.75
CA LEU A 216 -4.31 -8.57 12.73
C LEU A 216 -4.68 -9.96 13.26
N ALA A 217 -4.13 -10.35 14.41
CA ALA A 217 -4.43 -11.63 15.04
C ALA A 217 -5.92 -11.76 15.39
N SER A 218 -6.54 -10.71 15.94
CA SER A 218 -7.97 -10.71 16.23
C SER A 218 -8.79 -10.86 14.95
N HIS A 219 -8.48 -10.10 13.90
CA HIS A 219 -9.18 -10.13 12.63
C HIS A 219 -9.17 -11.53 11.99
N ILE A 220 -7.99 -12.16 11.90
CA ILE A 220 -7.84 -13.51 11.34
C ILE A 220 -8.67 -14.53 12.11
N ILE A 221 -8.63 -14.50 13.45
CA ILE A 221 -9.39 -15.44 14.29
C ILE A 221 -10.90 -15.26 14.10
N HIS A 222 -11.38 -14.02 13.98
CA HIS A 222 -12.81 -13.77 13.73
C HIS A 222 -13.25 -14.31 12.36
N LEU A 223 -12.45 -14.11 11.30
CA LEU A 223 -12.73 -14.67 9.98
C LEU A 223 -12.74 -16.20 10.00
N ASP A 224 -11.74 -16.83 10.64
CA ASP A 224 -11.66 -18.29 10.77
C ASP A 224 -12.89 -18.86 11.47
N ILE A 225 -13.32 -18.26 12.59
CA ILE A 225 -14.50 -18.73 13.31
C ILE A 225 -15.78 -18.55 12.49
N LEU A 226 -15.93 -17.43 11.77
CA LEU A 226 -17.06 -17.26 10.86
C LEU A 226 -17.08 -18.35 9.80
N MET A 227 -15.92 -18.66 9.20
CA MET A 227 -15.80 -19.70 8.17
C MET A 227 -16.02 -21.11 8.72
N GLU A 228 -15.54 -21.43 9.92
CA GLU A 228 -15.83 -22.69 10.61
C GLU A 228 -17.34 -22.83 10.86
N ARG A 229 -18.02 -21.75 11.28
CA ARG A 229 -19.47 -21.75 11.46
C ARG A 229 -20.23 -21.89 10.14
N VAL A 230 -19.77 -21.25 9.06
CA VAL A 230 -20.33 -21.46 7.71
C VAL A 230 -20.36 -22.94 7.38
N LYS A 231 -19.24 -23.67 7.59
CA LYS A 231 -19.16 -25.11 7.33
C LYS A 231 -20.13 -25.92 8.18
N VAL A 232 -20.28 -25.59 9.46
CA VAL A 232 -21.26 -26.25 10.35
C VAL A 232 -22.69 -26.10 9.80
N TRP A 233 -23.08 -24.90 9.38
CA TRP A 233 -24.41 -24.68 8.84
C TRP A 233 -24.60 -25.29 7.45
N GLN A 234 -23.55 -25.33 6.62
CA GLN A 234 -23.58 -26.10 5.37
C GLN A 234 -23.79 -27.59 5.63
N ASP A 235 -23.17 -28.18 6.66
CA ASP A 235 -23.39 -29.58 6.99
C ASP A 235 -24.85 -29.84 7.41
N PHE A 236 -25.46 -28.91 8.15
CA PHE A 236 -26.89 -28.99 8.49
C PHE A 236 -27.79 -28.86 7.25
N GLU A 237 -27.56 -27.83 6.43
CA GLU A 237 -28.33 -27.56 5.21
C GLU A 237 -28.23 -28.72 4.21
N ASN A 238 -27.09 -29.42 4.19
CA ASN A 238 -26.88 -30.64 3.40
C ASN A 238 -27.34 -31.92 4.12
N SER A 239 -28.09 -31.81 5.23
CA SER A 239 -28.64 -32.93 6.00
C SER A 239 -27.59 -33.93 6.54
N ARG A 240 -26.35 -33.50 6.76
CA ARG A 240 -25.27 -34.33 7.32
C ARG A 240 -25.30 -34.39 8.85
N ILE A 241 -25.83 -33.35 9.49
CA ILE A 241 -25.97 -33.24 10.94
C ILE A 241 -27.36 -32.73 11.31
N SER A 242 -27.79 -32.98 12.54
CA SER A 242 -29.07 -32.47 13.04
C SER A 242 -28.99 -30.97 13.38
N LEU A 243 -30.15 -30.29 13.45
CA LEU A 243 -30.22 -28.89 13.89
C LEU A 243 -29.63 -28.69 15.30
N SER A 244 -29.89 -29.63 16.21
CA SER A 244 -29.36 -29.56 17.57
C SER A 244 -27.84 -29.69 17.60
N GLU A 245 -27.28 -30.56 16.76
CA GLU A 245 -25.83 -30.72 16.62
C GLU A 245 -25.19 -29.48 16.01
N ALA A 246 -25.80 -28.90 14.97
CA ALA A 246 -25.33 -27.66 14.34
C ALA A 246 -25.29 -26.49 15.34
N ARG A 247 -26.35 -26.32 16.14
CA ARG A 247 -26.42 -25.32 17.23
C ARG A 247 -25.32 -25.53 18.26
N SER A 248 -25.10 -26.78 18.69
CA SER A 248 -24.06 -27.11 19.67
C SER A 248 -22.66 -26.79 19.13
N LYS A 249 -22.34 -27.23 17.91
CA LYS A 249 -21.05 -26.95 17.26
C LYS A 249 -20.85 -25.45 17.02
N SER A 250 -21.85 -24.74 16.49
CA SER A 250 -21.75 -23.30 16.26
C SER A 250 -21.56 -22.51 17.56
N ARG A 251 -22.23 -22.91 18.65
CA ARG A 251 -22.06 -22.27 19.96
C ARG A 251 -20.66 -22.49 20.52
N ALA A 252 -20.15 -23.72 20.46
CA ALA A 252 -18.79 -24.03 20.93
C ALA A 252 -17.72 -23.20 20.21
N LEU A 253 -17.93 -22.89 18.92
CA LEU A 253 -17.07 -22.00 18.15
C LEU A 253 -17.14 -20.54 18.63
N GLU A 254 -18.35 -20.01 18.90
CA GLU A 254 -18.52 -18.65 19.43
C GLU A 254 -17.93 -18.51 20.83
N GLU A 255 -18.18 -19.47 21.73
CA GLU A 255 -17.66 -19.46 23.09
C GLU A 255 -16.13 -19.55 23.11
N GLY A 256 -15.54 -20.33 22.18
CA GLY A 256 -14.09 -20.47 22.04
C GLY A 256 -13.37 -19.25 21.46
N LEU A 257 -14.08 -18.26 20.90
CA LEU A 257 -13.47 -17.08 20.25
C LEU A 257 -12.54 -16.32 21.20
N GLN A 258 -13.05 -15.97 22.38
CA GLN A 258 -12.29 -15.17 23.35
C GLN A 258 -11.03 -15.90 23.82
N ASP A 259 -11.11 -17.21 24.01
CA ASP A 259 -9.96 -18.02 24.40
C ASP A 259 -8.92 -18.12 23.29
N ARG A 260 -9.34 -18.31 22.03
CA ARG A 260 -8.44 -18.29 20.87
C ARG A 260 -7.71 -16.95 20.75
N VAL A 261 -8.44 -15.84 20.85
CA VAL A 261 -7.86 -14.48 20.80
C VAL A 261 -6.90 -14.26 21.97
N LYS A 262 -7.31 -14.58 23.19
CA LYS A 262 -6.49 -14.43 24.40
C LYS A 262 -5.21 -15.26 24.33
N LYS A 263 -5.32 -16.52 23.91
CA LYS A 263 -4.17 -17.40 23.68
C LYS A 263 -3.21 -16.77 22.69
N LYS A 264 -3.71 -16.30 21.53
CA LYS A 264 -2.87 -15.67 20.51
C LYS A 264 -2.22 -14.39 21.00
N PHE A 265 -2.93 -13.59 21.79
CA PHE A 265 -2.39 -12.37 22.37
C PHE A 265 -1.26 -12.66 23.37
N ASN A 266 -1.39 -13.72 24.17
CA ASN A 266 -0.34 -14.15 25.09
C ASN A 266 0.90 -14.65 24.34
N GLU A 267 0.73 -15.42 23.26
CA GLU A 267 1.84 -15.84 22.38
C GLU A 267 2.58 -14.62 21.80
N LEU A 268 1.83 -13.62 21.29
CA LEU A 268 2.42 -12.41 20.73
C LEU A 268 3.18 -11.58 21.79
N LYS A 269 2.66 -11.53 23.02
CA LYS A 269 3.35 -10.86 24.14
C LYS A 269 4.66 -11.56 24.53
N ALA A 270 4.68 -12.89 24.48
CA ALA A 270 5.88 -13.67 24.81
C ALA A 270 6.96 -13.63 23.72
N SER A 271 6.61 -13.20 22.50
CA SER A 271 7.51 -13.08 21.36
C SER A 271 8.18 -11.70 21.18
N ASN A 272 7.90 -10.75 22.08
CA ASN A 272 8.56 -9.45 22.17
C ASN A 272 9.53 -9.43 23.36
#